data_AF-A0A1C5GE71-F1
#
_entry.id   AF-A0A1C5GE71-F1
#
_cell.length_a   1.000
_cell.length_b   1.000
_cell.length_c   1.000
_cell.angle_alpha   90.00
_cell.angle_beta   90.00
_cell.angle_gamma   90.00
#
_symmetry.space_group_name_H-M   'P 1'
#
loop_
_entity.id
_entity.type
_entity.pdbx_description
1 polymer ?
#
loop_
_entity_poly.entity_id
_entity_poly.type
_entity_poly.pdbx_seq_one_letter_code
_entity_poly.pdbx_strand_id
1 'polypeptide(L)'
;MQPAGPYRFTHVLGGSPVGKAWAAIDEQGRLVTVAVLDATVAAAPGWREAFVGMTNSLAQAADPLPYAYADFSAAAPWVAYSAEVGPGAEKLLRALGVEYTPDPSAARPVSGVPQPVSGMPQPVSGLPQPVSGVAHPVSGVPQSTSGPPHLPWAMHAGPNPTQPVSSNPHPASGPPAPGWDAPTTAMPAQPVAETPQSPAAAQAPTPAGVPPYDPLAAPARRITPSDTRRRRTGLRVGIVALVLVLLGGAGAFAWVGLRDTTEQPTANPSPTGVVQSGAPEWSPSARPQQPGLEPPRPGDWPKWQVFGRSDAVRTLTPDGLGFDFVAPADWTCTPGGSTEGQVKYNCGASIGDNAEIGGELIVRNCPECGEEQRDALRKAEEAWGLQWRSGGPYVVLAETVKLNGANKYGIVVVAFWRSEPDGAIDRQLVLRMTAPEDWIDVIRRVVNSIRDNAGF
;
A
#
# COMPACT_ATOMS: atom_id res chain seq x y z
N MET A 1 18.60 -4.00 -22.03
CA MET A 1 19.77 -3.16 -22.39
C MET A 1 20.18 -2.38 -21.16
N GLN A 2 21.41 -1.87 -21.09
CA GLN A 2 21.93 -1.16 -19.91
C GLN A 2 21.55 0.33 -19.97
N PRO A 3 21.09 0.98 -18.89
CA PRO A 3 20.80 2.41 -18.88
C PRO A 3 22.08 3.22 -19.04
N ALA A 4 22.07 4.26 -19.86
CA ALA A 4 23.19 5.18 -19.99
C ALA A 4 23.13 6.24 -18.88
N GLY A 5 24.27 6.43 -18.19
CA GLY A 5 24.44 7.37 -17.08
C GLY A 5 25.78 7.13 -16.37
N PRO A 6 26.17 7.99 -15.41
CA PRO A 6 27.47 7.92 -14.71
C PRO A 6 27.57 6.80 -13.65
N TYR A 7 26.64 5.83 -13.68
CA TYR A 7 26.48 4.81 -12.64
C TYR A 7 26.81 3.41 -13.14
N ARG A 8 27.77 2.75 -12.48
CA ARG A 8 28.13 1.37 -12.76
C ARG A 8 27.20 0.42 -12.01
N PHE A 9 26.13 0.00 -12.68
CA PHE A 9 25.22 -1.06 -12.22
C PHE A 9 25.98 -2.34 -11.84
N THR A 10 25.60 -2.98 -10.74
CA THR A 10 26.27 -4.18 -10.20
C THR A 10 25.35 -5.40 -10.15
N HIS A 11 24.15 -5.24 -9.57
CA HIS A 11 23.12 -6.27 -9.51
C HIS A 11 21.72 -5.64 -9.40
N VAL A 12 20.69 -6.43 -9.69
CA VAL A 12 19.28 -6.06 -9.55
C VAL A 12 18.90 -6.13 -8.07
N LEU A 13 18.18 -5.12 -7.56
CA LEU A 13 17.57 -5.12 -6.23
C LEU A 13 16.12 -5.65 -6.25
N GLY A 14 15.50 -5.58 -7.42
CA GLY A 14 14.14 -6.06 -7.69
C GLY A 14 13.55 -5.33 -8.89
N GLY A 15 12.28 -5.59 -9.17
CA GLY A 15 11.57 -4.91 -10.25
C GLY A 15 10.06 -5.06 -10.18
N SER A 16 9.41 -4.23 -10.98
CA SER A 16 7.97 -4.18 -11.20
C SER A 16 7.68 -4.30 -12.70
N PRO A 17 6.40 -4.46 -13.12
CA PRO A 17 6.03 -4.46 -14.54
C PRO A 17 6.42 -3.21 -15.33
N VAL A 18 6.82 -2.12 -14.65
CA VAL A 18 7.17 -0.83 -15.27
C VAL A 18 8.64 -0.45 -15.16
N GLY A 19 9.44 -1.16 -14.36
CA GLY A 19 10.81 -0.72 -14.07
C GLY A 19 11.61 -1.65 -13.16
N LYS A 20 12.89 -1.33 -12.96
CA LYS A 20 13.81 -2.13 -12.13
C LYS A 20 14.66 -1.25 -11.22
N ALA A 21 14.85 -1.70 -9.98
CA ALA A 21 15.81 -1.11 -9.06
C ALA A 21 17.13 -1.89 -9.12
N TRP A 22 18.23 -1.17 -8.99
CA TRP A 22 19.58 -1.72 -9.08
C TRP A 22 20.48 -1.16 -8.00
N ALA A 23 21.44 -1.95 -7.53
CA ALA A 23 22.60 -1.45 -6.81
C ALA A 23 23.65 -1.02 -7.83
N ALA A 24 24.11 0.22 -7.74
CA ALA A 24 25.14 0.76 -8.61
C ALA A 24 26.22 1.50 -7.81
N ILE A 25 27.32 1.80 -8.48
CA ILE A 25 28.45 2.56 -7.92
C ILE A 25 28.64 3.83 -8.76
N ASP A 26 28.76 4.98 -8.10
CA ASP A 26 29.00 6.26 -8.76
C ASP A 26 30.46 6.47 -9.17
N GLU A 27 30.76 7.57 -9.87
CA GLU A 27 32.12 7.94 -10.31
C GLU A 27 33.08 8.17 -9.13
N GLN A 28 32.58 8.45 -7.93
CA GLN A 28 33.37 8.61 -6.70
C GLN A 28 33.53 7.28 -5.92
N GLY A 29 32.98 6.17 -6.43
CA GLY A 29 33.07 4.85 -5.82
C GLY A 29 32.03 4.57 -4.73
N ARG A 30 31.05 5.46 -4.52
CA ARG A 30 30.01 5.32 -3.49
C ARG A 30 28.87 4.41 -3.96
N LEU A 31 28.22 3.73 -3.01
CA LEU A 31 27.06 2.89 -3.26
C LEU A 31 25.79 3.74 -3.40
N VAL A 32 25.05 3.50 -4.49
CA VAL A 32 23.75 4.13 -4.76
C VAL A 32 22.72 3.06 -5.15
N THR A 33 21.44 3.37 -4.95
CA THR A 33 20.33 2.59 -5.54
C THR A 33 19.73 3.37 -6.69
N VAL A 34 19.55 2.73 -7.86
CA VAL A 34 19.06 3.40 -9.07
C VAL A 34 17.75 2.74 -9.52
N ALA A 35 16.67 3.53 -9.56
CA ALA A 35 15.41 3.13 -10.16
C ALA A 35 15.42 3.50 -11.65
N VAL A 36 14.96 2.57 -12.49
CA VAL A 36 14.91 2.74 -13.94
C VAL A 36 13.52 2.36 -14.42
N LEU A 37 12.81 3.30 -15.05
CA LEU A 37 11.56 3.05 -15.77
C LEU A 37 11.89 2.38 -17.11
N ASP A 38 11.20 1.30 -17.47
CA ASP A 38 11.46 0.58 -18.72
C ASP A 38 11.17 1.47 -19.94
N ALA A 39 12.03 1.42 -20.96
CA ALA A 39 11.93 2.29 -22.13
C ALA A 39 10.62 2.13 -22.92
N THR A 40 10.03 0.93 -22.92
CA THR A 40 8.75 0.68 -23.61
C THR A 40 7.56 1.26 -22.84
N VAL A 41 7.62 1.21 -21.50
CA VAL A 41 6.59 1.78 -20.62
C VAL A 41 6.76 3.31 -20.54
N ALA A 42 7.99 3.82 -20.55
CA ALA A 42 8.32 5.25 -20.60
C ALA A 42 7.94 5.95 -21.93
N ALA A 43 7.54 5.17 -22.94
CA ALA A 43 6.98 5.64 -24.21
C ALA A 43 5.44 5.60 -24.24
N ALA A 44 4.79 4.97 -23.25
CA ALA A 44 3.34 5.00 -23.10
C ALA A 44 2.91 6.28 -22.34
N PRO A 45 1.79 6.93 -22.73
CA PRO A 45 1.38 8.19 -22.11
C PRO A 45 1.16 8.10 -20.60
N GLY A 46 1.62 9.11 -19.85
CA GLY A 46 1.40 9.25 -18.41
C GLY A 46 2.45 8.58 -17.53
N TRP A 47 3.18 7.58 -18.01
CA TRP A 47 4.18 6.87 -17.19
C TRP A 47 5.42 7.70 -16.88
N ARG A 48 5.88 8.54 -17.81
CA ARG A 48 7.00 9.45 -17.57
C ARG A 48 6.60 10.54 -16.58
N GLU A 49 5.39 11.08 -16.73
CA GLU A 49 4.80 12.09 -15.86
C GLU A 49 4.57 11.55 -14.44
N ALA A 50 4.07 10.32 -14.31
CA ALA A 50 3.91 9.63 -13.03
C ALA A 50 5.26 9.36 -12.35
N PHE A 51 6.28 8.92 -13.11
CA PHE A 51 7.63 8.69 -12.59
C PHE A 51 8.29 9.97 -12.07
N VAL A 52 8.22 11.07 -12.82
CA VAL A 52 8.69 12.40 -12.40
C VAL A 52 7.91 12.91 -11.19
N GLY A 53 6.57 12.85 -11.25
CA GLY A 53 5.68 13.34 -10.20
C GLY A 53 5.88 12.60 -8.88
N MET A 54 6.00 11.27 -8.92
CA MET A 54 6.25 10.46 -7.73
C MET A 54 7.65 10.67 -7.16
N THR A 55 8.67 10.84 -8.01
CA THR A 55 10.03 11.17 -7.56
C THR A 55 10.06 12.50 -6.81
N ASN A 56 9.39 13.53 -7.34
CA ASN A 56 9.33 14.84 -6.69
C ASN A 56 8.45 14.83 -5.43
N SER A 57 7.36 14.06 -5.41
CA SER A 57 6.51 13.87 -4.23
C SER A 57 7.29 13.23 -3.08
N LEU A 58 8.03 12.14 -3.34
CA LEU A 58 8.87 11.48 -2.35
C LEU A 58 10.00 12.38 -1.84
N ALA A 59 10.59 13.22 -2.69
CA ALA A 59 11.60 14.20 -2.29
C ALA A 59 11.06 15.36 -1.44
N GLN A 60 9.74 15.56 -1.38
CA GLN A 60 9.05 16.63 -0.64
C GLN A 60 8.15 16.11 0.50
N ALA A 61 8.19 14.81 0.79
CA ALA A 61 7.41 14.18 1.84
C ALA A 61 7.88 14.59 3.26
N ALA A 62 7.05 14.30 4.27
CA ALA A 62 7.38 14.57 5.68
C ALA A 62 8.58 13.74 6.22
N ASP A 63 8.82 12.56 5.63
CA ASP A 63 10.12 11.86 5.65
C ASP A 63 10.68 11.95 4.21
N PRO A 64 11.46 13.00 3.88
CA PRO A 64 11.83 13.28 2.51
C PRO A 64 12.89 12.29 2.01
N LEU A 65 12.70 11.80 0.79
CA LEU A 65 13.60 10.89 0.10
C LEU A 65 14.36 11.63 -1.03
N PRO A 66 15.41 12.42 -0.72
CA PRO A 66 16.17 13.14 -1.73
C PRO A 66 16.91 12.17 -2.67
N TYR A 67 16.75 12.38 -3.98
CA TYR A 67 17.59 11.75 -4.99
C TYR A 67 18.90 12.53 -5.16
N ALA A 68 19.98 11.83 -5.46
CA ALA A 68 21.30 12.41 -5.72
C ALA A 68 21.42 12.92 -7.17
N TYR A 69 20.78 12.23 -8.12
CA TYR A 69 20.69 12.64 -9.52
C TYR A 69 19.50 11.95 -10.21
N ALA A 70 18.98 12.53 -11.29
CA ALA A 70 17.98 11.90 -12.14
C ALA A 70 18.15 12.34 -13.60
N ASP A 71 17.83 11.45 -14.54
CA ASP A 71 17.58 11.81 -15.93
C ASP A 71 16.16 11.37 -16.31
N PHE A 72 15.26 12.35 -16.33
CA PHE A 72 13.87 12.19 -16.76
C PHE A 72 13.68 12.36 -18.28
N SER A 73 14.74 12.72 -19.01
CA SER A 73 14.74 12.92 -20.46
C SER A 73 15.15 11.66 -21.23
N ALA A 74 15.98 10.80 -20.62
CA ALA A 74 16.44 9.52 -21.17
C ALA A 74 15.32 8.64 -21.80
N ALA A 75 15.72 7.76 -22.72
CA ALA A 75 14.81 6.78 -23.33
C ALA A 75 14.24 5.81 -22.28
N ALA A 76 15.05 5.43 -21.29
CA ALA A 76 14.63 4.79 -20.04
C ALA A 76 14.91 5.78 -18.88
N PRO A 77 13.91 6.56 -18.43
CA PRO A 77 14.06 7.50 -17.32
C PRO A 77 14.60 6.82 -16.05
N TRP A 78 15.50 7.49 -15.34
CA TRP A 78 16.09 6.92 -14.13
C TRP A 78 16.38 7.94 -13.03
N VAL A 79 16.44 7.44 -11.79
CA VAL A 79 16.67 8.23 -10.56
C VAL A 79 17.65 7.46 -9.66
N ALA A 80 18.70 8.14 -9.21
CA ALA A 80 19.72 7.59 -8.32
C ALA A 80 19.58 8.17 -6.90
N TYR A 81 19.57 7.30 -5.89
CA TYR A 81 19.49 7.63 -4.46
C TYR A 81 20.77 7.16 -3.75
N SER A 82 21.29 7.93 -2.79
CA SER A 82 22.38 7.44 -1.91
C SER A 82 21.87 6.25 -1.09
N ALA A 83 22.69 5.20 -0.97
CA ALA A 83 22.35 4.03 -0.16
C ALA A 83 22.18 4.37 1.33
N GLU A 84 22.73 5.50 1.79
CA GLU A 84 22.59 6.01 3.17
C GLU A 84 21.15 6.44 3.51
N VAL A 85 20.34 6.80 2.50
CA VAL A 85 18.91 7.13 2.65
C VAL A 85 18.02 5.87 2.57
N GLY A 86 18.64 4.68 2.58
CA GLY A 86 17.98 3.39 2.47
C GLY A 86 17.58 3.03 1.02
N PRO A 87 16.56 2.17 0.84
CA PRO A 87 16.22 1.58 -0.45
C PRO A 87 15.40 2.53 -1.34
N GLY A 88 15.94 3.70 -1.66
CA GLY A 88 15.22 4.77 -2.36
C GLY A 88 14.68 4.37 -3.73
N ALA A 89 15.44 3.57 -4.50
CA ALA A 89 14.98 3.05 -5.79
C ALA A 89 13.76 2.11 -5.69
N GLU A 90 13.70 1.29 -4.64
CA GLU A 90 12.53 0.44 -4.35
C GLU A 90 11.36 1.27 -3.85
N LYS A 91 11.59 2.23 -2.93
CA LYS A 91 10.56 3.17 -2.46
C LYS A 91 9.87 3.87 -3.65
N LEU A 92 10.64 4.36 -4.63
CA LEU A 92 10.09 4.98 -5.85
C LEU A 92 9.24 4.00 -6.67
N LEU A 93 9.78 2.81 -7.02
CA LEU A 93 9.05 1.87 -7.88
C LEU A 93 7.79 1.29 -7.23
N ARG A 94 7.77 1.10 -5.90
CA ARG A 94 6.56 0.76 -5.14
C ARG A 94 5.53 1.90 -5.16
N ALA A 95 5.98 3.13 -5.00
CA ALA A 95 5.10 4.30 -4.97
C ALA A 95 4.42 4.60 -6.32
N LEU A 96 4.86 3.99 -7.44
CA LEU A 96 4.16 4.01 -8.73
C LEU A 96 2.85 3.19 -8.74
N GLY A 97 2.49 2.51 -7.64
CA GLY A 97 1.23 1.77 -7.53
C GLY A 97 1.20 0.44 -8.29
N VAL A 98 2.36 -0.10 -8.63
CA VAL A 98 2.51 -1.42 -9.27
C VAL A 98 3.31 -2.36 -8.39
N GLU A 99 3.03 -3.65 -8.48
CA GLU A 99 3.71 -4.67 -7.68
C GLU A 99 5.21 -4.69 -7.95
N TYR A 100 6.02 -4.75 -6.89
CA TYR A 100 7.48 -4.80 -6.95
C TYR A 100 7.98 -6.03 -6.21
N THR A 101 8.59 -6.93 -6.96
CA THR A 101 9.24 -8.14 -6.47
C THR A 101 10.72 -7.82 -6.17
N PRO A 102 11.17 -7.91 -4.91
CA PRO A 102 12.59 -7.83 -4.58
C PRO A 102 13.36 -9.01 -5.18
N ASP A 103 14.61 -8.79 -5.57
CA ASP A 103 15.50 -9.89 -5.95
C ASP A 103 16.00 -10.61 -4.67
N PRO A 104 15.82 -11.94 -4.53
CA PRO A 104 16.25 -12.64 -3.32
C PRO A 104 17.77 -12.62 -3.10
N SER A 105 18.57 -12.33 -4.12
CA SER A 105 20.02 -12.15 -3.98
C SER A 105 20.39 -10.80 -3.34
N ALA A 106 19.54 -9.78 -3.47
CA ALA A 106 19.72 -8.45 -2.88
C ALA A 106 19.44 -8.39 -1.38
N ALA A 107 18.75 -9.38 -0.82
CA ALA A 107 18.41 -9.49 0.61
C ALA A 107 19.62 -9.85 1.53
N ARG A 108 20.85 -9.58 1.09
CA ARG A 108 22.10 -9.75 1.85
C ARG A 108 22.67 -8.38 2.25
N PRO A 109 22.16 -7.75 3.33
CA PRO A 109 22.79 -6.54 3.86
C PRO A 109 24.21 -6.87 4.36
N VAL A 110 25.19 -6.05 3.97
CA VAL A 110 26.59 -6.20 4.40
C VAL A 110 26.77 -5.61 5.82
N SER A 111 26.00 -6.11 6.77
CA SER A 111 26.01 -5.68 8.18
C SER A 111 27.17 -6.32 8.95
N GLY A 112 28.40 -6.13 8.45
CA GLY A 112 29.64 -6.67 9.00
C GLY A 112 30.15 -5.90 10.22
N VAL A 113 29.31 -5.73 11.26
CA VAL A 113 29.74 -5.19 12.57
C VAL A 113 29.90 -6.36 13.55
N PRO A 114 31.13 -6.78 13.88
CA PRO A 114 31.35 -7.90 14.79
C PRO A 114 31.06 -7.48 16.23
N GLN A 115 29.91 -7.86 16.77
CA GLN A 115 29.70 -7.83 18.23
C GLN A 115 30.58 -8.90 18.90
N PRO A 116 31.22 -8.60 20.04
CA PRO A 116 32.17 -9.50 20.67
C PRO A 116 31.46 -10.71 21.29
N VAL A 117 32.03 -11.89 21.10
CA VAL A 117 31.52 -13.13 21.71
C VAL A 117 31.89 -13.17 23.19
N SER A 118 30.94 -12.86 24.06
CA SER A 118 31.06 -13.02 25.52
C SER A 118 31.05 -14.49 25.95
N GLY A 119 32.06 -15.25 25.51
CA GLY A 119 32.28 -16.66 25.86
C GLY A 119 33.47 -16.80 26.80
N MET A 120 33.21 -16.99 28.09
CA MET A 120 34.24 -17.14 29.13
C MET A 120 34.85 -18.56 29.10
N PRO A 121 36.16 -18.74 28.82
CA PRO A 121 36.80 -20.05 28.89
C PRO A 121 37.01 -20.47 30.35
N GLN A 122 36.67 -21.72 30.69
CA GLN A 122 37.01 -22.29 31.99
C GLN A 122 38.53 -22.60 32.06
N PRO A 123 39.21 -22.32 33.18
CA PRO A 123 40.62 -22.61 33.32
C PRO A 123 40.85 -24.11 33.56
N VAL A 124 41.71 -24.74 32.73
CA VAL A 124 42.22 -26.10 32.95
C VAL A 124 43.60 -26.01 33.59
N SER A 125 43.76 -26.58 34.78
CA SER A 125 45.02 -26.54 35.55
C SER A 125 46.15 -27.34 34.89
N GLY A 126 47.31 -26.72 34.65
CA GLY A 126 48.47 -27.42 34.08
C GLY A 126 49.79 -26.62 34.05
N LEU A 127 50.61 -26.77 35.10
CA LEU A 127 52.07 -26.55 35.14
C LEU A 127 52.71 -27.80 35.80
N PRO A 128 54.04 -28.08 35.71
CA PRO A 128 55.18 -27.25 35.25
C PRO A 128 55.86 -27.85 33.98
N GLN A 129 57.08 -27.52 33.49
CA GLN A 129 58.26 -26.75 33.95
C GLN A 129 58.82 -25.81 32.86
N PRO A 130 59.67 -24.82 33.22
CA PRO A 130 60.31 -23.89 32.27
C PRO A 130 61.67 -24.39 31.73
N VAL A 131 62.07 -23.92 30.55
CA VAL A 131 63.45 -23.98 30.03
C VAL A 131 63.81 -22.62 29.41
N SER A 132 65.05 -22.17 29.62
CA SER A 132 65.51 -20.81 29.34
C SER A 132 65.79 -20.49 27.86
N GLY A 133 65.48 -19.26 27.45
CA GLY A 133 65.96 -18.64 26.21
C GLY A 133 66.15 -17.14 26.42
N VAL A 134 67.39 -16.64 26.27
CA VAL A 134 67.74 -15.24 26.58
C VAL A 134 67.50 -14.33 25.36
N ALA A 135 67.02 -13.11 25.61
CA ALA A 135 66.67 -12.14 24.58
C ALA A 135 67.85 -11.25 24.16
N HIS A 136 67.84 -10.80 22.90
CA HIS A 136 68.47 -9.55 22.47
C HIS A 136 67.55 -8.80 21.49
N PRO A 137 67.34 -7.48 21.66
CA PRO A 137 66.56 -6.66 20.74
C PRO A 137 67.44 -6.01 19.66
N VAL A 138 66.81 -5.57 18.55
CA VAL A 138 67.40 -4.61 17.60
C VAL A 138 66.35 -3.54 17.29
N SER A 139 66.74 -2.27 17.45
CA SER A 139 65.89 -1.10 17.20
C SER A 139 65.93 -0.66 15.74
N GLY A 140 64.79 -0.20 15.19
CA GLY A 140 64.72 0.39 13.85
C GLY A 140 63.36 1.06 13.58
N VAL A 141 63.36 2.38 13.35
CA VAL A 141 62.17 3.25 13.20
C VAL A 141 62.56 4.44 12.31
N PRO A 142 61.64 5.14 11.64
CA PRO A 142 60.59 4.72 10.70
C PRO A 142 60.93 5.19 9.26
N GLN A 143 60.02 5.00 8.29
CA GLN A 143 59.58 6.12 7.42
C GLN A 143 58.40 5.76 6.51
N SER A 144 57.50 6.73 6.31
CA SER A 144 56.43 6.67 5.31
C SER A 144 56.93 7.20 3.96
N THR A 145 56.56 6.56 2.86
CA THR A 145 56.73 7.12 1.51
C THR A 145 55.45 6.99 0.70
N SER A 146 54.95 8.14 0.21
CA SER A 146 53.76 8.22 -0.64
C SER A 146 54.15 8.11 -2.12
N GLY A 147 53.37 7.40 -2.93
CA GLY A 147 53.59 7.33 -4.38
C GLY A 147 52.58 6.44 -5.12
N PRO A 148 51.64 7.03 -5.90
CA PRO A 148 50.66 6.26 -6.67
C PRO A 148 51.08 6.04 -8.15
N PRO A 149 50.77 4.90 -8.76
CA PRO A 149 50.91 4.69 -10.21
C PRO A 149 49.58 4.85 -10.97
N HIS A 150 49.52 5.92 -11.78
CA HIS A 150 48.83 6.08 -13.07
C HIS A 150 47.57 5.26 -13.45
N LEU A 151 46.50 5.98 -13.81
CA LEU A 151 45.52 5.57 -14.84
C LEU A 151 45.67 6.50 -16.07
N PRO A 152 45.75 5.99 -17.33
CA PRO A 152 46.05 6.82 -18.50
C PRO A 152 44.89 6.95 -19.51
N TRP A 153 44.03 7.97 -19.38
CA TRP A 153 43.43 8.70 -20.52
C TRP A 153 42.67 9.96 -20.09
N ALA A 154 43.17 11.15 -20.47
CA ALA A 154 42.41 12.41 -20.59
C ALA A 154 43.31 13.53 -21.16
N MET A 155 43.29 13.72 -22.48
CA MET A 155 43.66 14.97 -23.17
C MET A 155 42.36 15.52 -23.80
N HIS A 156 42.09 16.82 -23.94
CA HIS A 156 42.92 18.03 -23.92
C HIS A 156 42.19 19.23 -23.24
N ALA A 157 42.96 20.29 -22.90
CA ALA A 157 42.63 21.74 -22.75
C ALA A 157 41.21 22.21 -22.29
N GLY A 158 41.03 23.23 -21.43
CA GLY A 158 41.91 24.30 -20.93
C GLY A 158 41.70 25.64 -21.67
N PRO A 159 41.92 26.84 -21.08
CA PRO A 159 42.54 27.14 -19.77
C PRO A 159 41.73 28.07 -18.81
N ASN A 160 42.28 28.28 -17.60
CA ASN A 160 41.97 29.38 -16.64
C ASN A 160 42.82 30.65 -17.01
N PRO A 161 42.94 31.78 -16.26
CA PRO A 161 42.76 32.09 -14.82
C PRO A 161 41.78 33.30 -14.57
N THR A 162 41.53 33.88 -13.39
CA THR A 162 42.38 34.24 -12.23
C THR A 162 41.65 34.33 -10.88
N GLN A 163 42.41 34.13 -9.79
CA GLN A 163 42.04 34.39 -8.40
C GLN A 163 43.19 35.14 -7.70
N PRO A 164 42.92 35.96 -6.66
CA PRO A 164 43.82 36.07 -5.51
C PRO A 164 43.10 35.87 -4.15
N VAL A 165 43.88 35.90 -3.07
CA VAL A 165 43.60 35.22 -1.77
C VAL A 165 43.67 36.22 -0.58
N SER A 166 43.34 35.74 0.63
CA SER A 166 43.57 36.34 1.97
C SER A 166 42.46 37.27 2.50
N SER A 167 42.16 37.31 3.81
CA SER A 167 42.70 36.56 4.97
C SER A 167 41.72 36.58 6.17
N ASN A 168 41.79 35.56 7.05
CA ASN A 168 41.10 35.53 8.35
C ASN A 168 41.87 36.39 9.39
N PRO A 169 41.22 36.98 10.42
CA PRO A 169 41.13 36.26 11.71
C PRO A 169 39.84 36.51 12.54
N HIS A 170 39.57 35.63 13.51
CA HIS A 170 38.60 35.85 14.60
C HIS A 170 39.28 36.56 15.79
N PRO A 171 38.50 37.24 16.66
CA PRO A 171 38.25 36.66 18.00
C PRO A 171 36.79 36.80 18.48
N ALA A 172 36.46 36.23 19.64
CA ALA A 172 35.11 36.17 20.20
C ALA A 172 35.00 36.86 21.57
N SER A 173 33.80 37.39 21.93
CA SER A 173 33.26 37.53 23.31
C SER A 173 31.85 38.16 23.33
N GLY A 174 31.09 37.89 24.41
CA GLY A 174 29.86 38.59 24.84
C GLY A 174 29.81 38.57 26.39
N PRO A 175 28.65 38.70 27.08
CA PRO A 175 27.30 39.08 26.64
C PRO A 175 27.05 40.58 26.97
N PRO A 176 26.34 41.08 28.04
CA PRO A 176 25.43 40.52 29.07
C PRO A 176 23.95 40.96 28.88
N ALA A 177 23.11 40.84 29.92
CA ALA A 177 21.73 41.39 30.02
C ALA A 177 21.44 41.93 31.44
N PRO A 178 20.43 42.81 31.63
CA PRO A 178 19.89 43.17 32.96
C PRO A 178 18.40 42.76 33.14
N GLY A 179 17.89 42.88 34.37
CA GLY A 179 16.48 42.65 34.73
C GLY A 179 16.11 43.34 36.05
N TRP A 180 15.15 42.75 36.79
CA TRP A 180 14.59 43.14 38.11
C TRP A 180 13.38 44.09 38.13
N ASP A 181 12.31 43.54 38.73
CA ASP A 181 11.31 44.12 39.63
C ASP A 181 10.22 45.12 39.17
N ALA A 182 9.15 45.13 39.97
CA ALA A 182 7.87 45.81 39.76
C ALA A 182 7.41 46.53 41.05
N PRO A 183 6.36 47.36 40.97
CA PRO A 183 5.43 47.46 42.10
C PRO A 183 3.94 47.45 41.73
N THR A 184 3.12 47.13 42.73
CA THR A 184 1.65 47.04 42.74
C THR A 184 0.95 48.40 42.72
N THR A 185 -0.33 48.47 42.27
CA THR A 185 -1.43 49.20 42.96
C THR A 185 -2.83 48.83 42.40
N ALA A 186 -3.80 48.84 43.34
CA ALA A 186 -5.25 48.56 43.33
C ALA A 186 -6.16 48.75 42.08
N MET A 187 -7.32 48.07 42.13
CA MET A 187 -8.56 48.34 41.37
C MET A 187 -9.33 49.57 41.93
N PRO A 188 -10.45 49.97 41.30
CA PRO A 188 -11.73 49.62 41.95
C PRO A 188 -12.89 49.20 41.01
N ALA A 189 -13.74 48.31 41.55
CA ALA A 189 -15.20 48.14 41.40
C ALA A 189 -15.92 48.24 40.03
N GLN A 190 -16.74 47.21 39.74
CA GLN A 190 -17.93 47.33 38.86
C GLN A 190 -19.09 48.05 39.59
N PRO A 191 -20.19 48.36 38.87
CA PRO A 191 -21.41 47.58 39.15
C PRO A 191 -22.05 46.92 37.92
N VAL A 192 -23.04 46.06 38.20
CA VAL A 192 -23.77 45.18 37.28
C VAL A 192 -25.13 45.79 36.92
N ALA A 193 -25.63 45.63 35.68
CA ALA A 193 -26.98 45.11 35.36
C ALA A 193 -27.37 45.15 33.85
N GLU A 194 -28.46 44.44 33.54
CA GLU A 194 -29.39 44.55 32.39
C GLU A 194 -28.94 44.19 30.96
N THR A 195 -29.23 42.94 30.60
CA THR A 195 -29.88 42.57 29.32
C THR A 195 -31.39 42.35 29.58
N PRO A 196 -32.28 42.09 28.59
CA PRO A 196 -32.19 42.23 27.13
C PRO A 196 -33.37 43.02 26.49
N GLN A 197 -33.22 43.58 25.27
CA GLN A 197 -34.37 43.90 24.40
C GLN A 197 -34.06 43.70 22.89
N SER A 198 -35.05 43.17 22.17
CA SER A 198 -35.02 43.00 20.70
C SER A 198 -35.66 44.19 19.98
N PRO A 199 -35.14 44.62 18.82
CA PRO A 199 -35.83 45.58 17.95
C PRO A 199 -37.15 45.01 17.40
N ALA A 200 -38.23 45.80 17.47
CA ALA A 200 -39.54 45.43 16.94
C ALA A 200 -39.62 45.61 15.41
N ALA A 201 -40.62 44.96 14.79
CA ALA A 201 -40.82 45.01 13.34
C ALA A 201 -41.25 46.40 12.84
N ALA A 202 -40.53 46.93 11.84
CA ALA A 202 -40.95 48.10 11.08
C ALA A 202 -41.98 47.70 10.01
N GLN A 203 -43.09 48.44 9.92
CA GLN A 203 -44.14 48.20 8.94
C GLN A 203 -43.79 48.84 7.58
N ALA A 204 -44.06 48.14 6.48
CA ALA A 204 -43.99 48.66 5.12
C ALA A 204 -45.41 48.72 4.50
N PRO A 205 -45.71 49.72 3.65
CA PRO A 205 -47.08 49.96 3.17
C PRO A 205 -47.54 48.93 2.13
N THR A 206 -48.85 48.64 2.14
CA THR A 206 -49.51 47.71 1.22
C THR A 206 -49.86 48.35 -0.14
N PRO A 207 -49.43 47.76 -1.27
CA PRO A 207 -50.05 47.99 -2.57
C PRO A 207 -51.43 47.31 -2.64
N ALA A 208 -52.38 47.89 -3.36
CA ALA A 208 -53.73 47.36 -3.50
C ALA A 208 -53.88 46.38 -4.68
N GLY A 209 -54.75 45.38 -4.52
CA GLY A 209 -55.51 44.78 -5.63
C GLY A 209 -54.76 43.82 -6.56
N VAL A 210 -54.65 42.55 -6.16
CA VAL A 210 -54.50 41.42 -7.10
C VAL A 210 -55.61 40.39 -6.78
N PRO A 211 -56.45 39.98 -7.74
CA PRO A 211 -57.49 38.98 -7.50
C PRO A 211 -56.89 37.57 -7.28
N PRO A 212 -57.59 36.65 -6.60
CA PRO A 212 -57.08 35.32 -6.32
C PRO A 212 -56.87 34.52 -7.61
N TYR A 213 -55.68 33.91 -7.73
CA TYR A 213 -55.32 33.00 -8.81
C TYR A 213 -55.97 31.63 -8.57
N ASP A 214 -56.86 31.19 -9.47
CA ASP A 214 -57.44 29.85 -9.46
C ASP A 214 -56.52 28.87 -10.22
N PRO A 215 -55.88 27.90 -9.54
CA PRO A 215 -54.96 26.95 -10.18
C PRO A 215 -55.66 25.85 -10.99
N LEU A 216 -57.00 25.80 -11.06
CA LEU A 216 -57.76 24.75 -11.74
C LEU A 216 -58.40 25.20 -13.07
N ALA A 217 -58.35 26.49 -13.41
CA ALA A 217 -59.02 27.08 -14.56
C ALA A 217 -58.21 27.03 -15.87
N ALA A 218 -57.82 25.84 -16.37
CA ALA A 218 -57.03 25.69 -17.61
C ALA A 218 -57.48 24.53 -18.54
N PRO A 219 -58.41 24.75 -19.49
CA PRO A 219 -58.90 23.70 -20.40
C PRO A 219 -58.04 23.56 -21.66
N ALA A 220 -56.85 22.95 -21.56
CA ALA A 220 -55.96 22.74 -22.71
C ALA A 220 -55.28 21.35 -22.73
N ARG A 221 -55.98 20.32 -23.24
CA ARG A 221 -55.34 19.04 -23.57
C ARG A 221 -54.45 19.19 -24.81
N ARG A 222 -53.13 19.00 -24.67
CA ARG A 222 -52.21 18.79 -25.80
C ARG A 222 -51.19 17.68 -25.49
N ILE A 223 -51.70 16.46 -25.32
CA ILE A 223 -50.87 15.26 -25.36
C ILE A 223 -50.45 15.07 -26.83
N THR A 224 -49.21 15.39 -27.14
CA THR A 224 -48.59 15.04 -28.43
C THR A 224 -47.92 13.68 -28.29
N PRO A 225 -48.29 12.65 -29.06
CA PRO A 225 -47.59 11.37 -29.05
C PRO A 225 -46.11 11.55 -29.43
N SER A 226 -45.21 10.85 -28.72
CA SER A 226 -43.79 10.85 -29.04
C SER A 226 -43.51 9.99 -30.28
N ASP A 227 -42.67 10.50 -31.18
CA ASP A 227 -42.35 9.82 -32.44
C ASP A 227 -41.63 8.49 -32.22
N THR A 228 -42.07 7.44 -32.90
CA THR A 228 -41.50 6.10 -32.73
C THR A 228 -40.11 6.01 -33.35
N ARG A 229 -39.06 5.89 -32.51
CA ARG A 229 -37.67 5.92 -32.99
C ARG A 229 -37.32 4.65 -33.78
N ARG A 230 -37.46 4.75 -35.10
CA ARG A 230 -37.35 3.68 -36.10
C ARG A 230 -36.08 2.82 -35.93
N ARG A 231 -36.28 1.52 -35.64
CA ARG A 231 -35.24 0.50 -35.43
C ARG A 231 -34.33 0.37 -36.67
N ARG A 232 -33.06 0.84 -36.59
CA ARG A 232 -32.06 0.66 -37.66
C ARG A 232 -31.43 -0.73 -37.63
N THR A 233 -32.17 -1.74 -38.08
CA THR A 233 -31.57 -3.01 -38.55
C THR A 233 -30.90 -2.78 -39.91
N GLY A 234 -29.61 -3.13 -40.04
CA GLY A 234 -28.92 -3.21 -41.33
C GLY A 234 -27.66 -2.34 -41.50
N LEU A 235 -26.57 -2.60 -40.76
CA LEU A 235 -25.20 -2.23 -41.17
C LEU A 235 -24.09 -3.08 -40.50
N ARG A 236 -24.23 -4.41 -40.44
CA ARG A 236 -23.16 -5.33 -40.01
C ARG A 236 -23.14 -6.64 -40.80
N VAL A 237 -22.74 -6.55 -42.07
CA VAL A 237 -22.37 -7.70 -42.93
C VAL A 237 -20.95 -7.55 -43.52
N GLY A 238 -20.38 -6.34 -43.52
CA GLY A 238 -19.10 -6.02 -44.18
C GLY A 238 -17.81 -6.19 -43.34
N ILE A 239 -17.87 -6.68 -42.09
CA ILE A 239 -16.70 -6.73 -41.18
C ILE A 239 -16.57 -8.11 -40.49
N VAL A 240 -16.74 -9.18 -41.27
CA VAL A 240 -16.44 -10.57 -40.85
C VAL A 240 -15.48 -11.25 -41.82
N ALA A 241 -15.53 -10.90 -43.11
CA ALA A 241 -14.68 -11.50 -44.15
C ALA A 241 -13.18 -11.18 -44.05
N LEU A 242 -12.77 -10.11 -43.33
CA LEU A 242 -11.36 -9.69 -43.27
C LEU A 242 -10.54 -10.42 -42.20
N VAL A 243 -11.18 -10.93 -41.14
CA VAL A 243 -10.47 -11.56 -40.01
C VAL A 243 -10.11 -13.02 -40.31
N LEU A 244 -10.95 -13.72 -41.08
CA LEU A 244 -10.74 -15.14 -41.43
C LEU A 244 -9.62 -15.38 -42.46
N VAL A 245 -9.08 -14.34 -43.09
CA VAL A 245 -7.95 -14.45 -44.04
C VAL A 245 -6.59 -14.34 -43.35
N LEU A 246 -6.52 -13.81 -42.13
CA LEU A 246 -5.27 -13.61 -41.38
C LEU A 246 -4.91 -14.75 -40.41
N LEU A 247 -5.73 -15.80 -40.31
CA LEU A 247 -5.50 -16.98 -39.46
C LEU A 247 -5.31 -18.28 -40.27
N GLY A 248 -4.96 -18.17 -41.55
CA GLY A 248 -4.83 -19.29 -42.49
C GLY A 248 -3.56 -19.24 -43.34
N GLY A 249 -2.38 -19.16 -42.72
CA GLY A 249 -1.11 -19.13 -43.45
C GLY A 249 0.12 -19.38 -42.57
N ALA A 250 0.91 -20.40 -42.96
CA ALA A 250 2.09 -20.95 -42.27
C ALA A 250 1.82 -21.66 -40.93
N GLY A 251 2.52 -22.76 -40.61
CA GLY A 251 3.49 -23.49 -41.42
C GLY A 251 4.11 -24.64 -40.62
N ALA A 252 4.13 -25.85 -41.17
CA ALA A 252 4.53 -27.04 -40.41
C ALA A 252 6.06 -27.15 -40.24
N PHE A 253 6.49 -27.47 -39.02
CA PHE A 253 7.74 -28.20 -38.78
C PHE A 253 7.47 -29.32 -37.78
N ALA A 254 7.75 -30.55 -38.20
CA ALA A 254 7.70 -31.74 -37.36
C ALA A 254 9.12 -32.25 -37.15
N TRP A 255 9.43 -32.72 -35.95
CA TRP A 255 10.57 -33.61 -35.69
C TRP A 255 10.17 -34.64 -34.64
N VAL A 256 10.66 -35.87 -34.81
CA VAL A 256 10.33 -37.03 -33.96
C VAL A 256 11.56 -37.42 -33.15
N GLY A 257 11.37 -37.70 -31.87
CA GLY A 257 12.43 -38.15 -30.95
C GLY A 257 11.90 -39.11 -29.91
N LEU A 258 12.03 -40.42 -30.18
CA LEU A 258 11.60 -41.51 -29.31
C LEU A 258 12.67 -41.84 -28.25
N ARG A 259 12.26 -42.07 -26.98
CA ARG A 259 12.78 -43.15 -26.11
C ARG A 259 12.08 -43.29 -24.75
N ASP A 260 11.35 -44.39 -24.62
CA ASP A 260 11.41 -45.44 -23.59
C ASP A 260 11.50 -45.12 -22.07
N THR A 261 10.77 -45.93 -21.32
CA THR A 261 10.63 -45.97 -19.85
C THR A 261 11.68 -46.82 -19.13
N THR A 262 12.06 -46.43 -17.90
CA THR A 262 12.47 -47.36 -16.84
C THR A 262 12.28 -46.79 -15.43
N GLU A 263 12.26 -47.65 -14.42
CA GLU A 263 11.98 -47.33 -13.00
C GLU A 263 13.26 -47.14 -12.14
N GLN A 264 13.03 -46.63 -10.92
CA GLN A 264 13.78 -46.64 -9.62
C GLN A 264 14.99 -47.60 -9.40
N PRO A 265 15.82 -47.47 -8.31
CA PRO A 265 15.61 -46.71 -7.04
C PRO A 265 16.84 -45.96 -6.42
N THR A 266 16.62 -45.37 -5.22
CA THR A 266 17.60 -45.01 -4.15
C THR A 266 18.59 -43.85 -4.41
N ALA A 267 19.01 -43.05 -3.41
CA ALA A 267 18.97 -43.20 -1.95
C ALA A 267 18.73 -41.87 -1.18
N ASN A 268 18.38 -41.98 0.11
CA ASN A 268 18.39 -40.89 1.10
C ASN A 268 19.66 -41.03 1.97
N PRO A 269 20.23 -39.95 2.55
CA PRO A 269 19.81 -39.60 3.92
C PRO A 269 19.76 -38.09 4.23
N SER A 270 18.89 -37.71 5.17
CA SER A 270 18.93 -36.42 5.86
C SER A 270 20.22 -36.25 6.69
N PRO A 271 20.60 -35.00 7.03
CA PRO A 271 20.30 -34.58 8.41
C PRO A 271 19.75 -33.15 8.56
N THR A 272 18.74 -33.06 9.43
CA THR A 272 18.43 -31.97 10.40
C THR A 272 19.04 -30.58 10.18
N GLY A 273 18.20 -29.56 9.89
CA GLY A 273 18.67 -28.17 9.78
C GLY A 273 17.60 -27.08 9.63
N VAL A 274 16.72 -26.91 10.63
CA VAL A 274 15.77 -25.79 10.81
C VAL A 274 14.83 -25.51 9.62
N VAL A 275 13.58 -26.00 9.74
CA VAL A 275 12.46 -25.47 8.97
C VAL A 275 12.14 -24.06 9.49
N GLN A 276 12.37 -23.02 8.67
CA GLN A 276 11.59 -21.79 8.82
C GLN A 276 10.20 -22.08 8.26
N SER A 277 9.19 -22.07 9.13
CA SER A 277 7.80 -22.25 8.71
C SER A 277 7.42 -21.17 7.69
N GLY A 278 7.15 -21.59 6.45
CA GLY A 278 6.44 -20.73 5.51
C GLY A 278 5.09 -20.35 6.11
N ALA A 279 4.64 -19.12 5.89
CA ALA A 279 3.28 -18.75 6.28
C ALA A 279 2.31 -19.70 5.54
N PRO A 280 1.34 -20.32 6.24
CA PRO A 280 0.44 -21.28 5.62
C PRO A 280 -0.27 -20.68 4.39
N GLU A 281 -0.53 -21.48 3.36
CA GLU A 281 -1.12 -21.03 2.07
C GLU A 281 -2.53 -20.41 2.21
N TRP A 282 -3.12 -20.65 3.37
CA TRP A 282 -4.37 -20.10 3.90
C TRP A 282 -4.24 -18.66 4.45
N SER A 283 -3.04 -18.06 4.45
CA SER A 283 -2.79 -16.73 5.04
C SER A 283 -2.97 -15.56 4.05
N PRO A 284 -3.37 -14.35 4.51
CA PRO A 284 -3.53 -13.18 3.66
C PRO A 284 -2.24 -12.83 2.91
N SER A 285 -2.31 -12.88 1.58
CA SER A 285 -1.16 -12.90 0.67
C SER A 285 -0.43 -11.56 0.49
N ALA A 286 -0.94 -10.48 1.08
CA ALA A 286 -0.38 -9.14 1.02
C ALA A 286 -0.46 -8.49 2.40
N ARG A 287 0.59 -7.73 2.78
CA ARG A 287 0.57 -6.97 4.05
C ARG A 287 -0.34 -5.74 3.92
N PRO A 288 -1.19 -5.46 4.92
CA PRO A 288 -2.04 -4.27 4.93
C PRO A 288 -1.17 -3.01 4.97
N GLN A 289 -1.67 -1.94 4.35
CA GLN A 289 -1.02 -0.63 4.37
C GLN A 289 -1.33 0.10 5.68
N GLN A 290 -2.55 -0.06 6.19
CA GLN A 290 -3.03 0.50 7.44
C GLN A 290 -3.87 -0.54 8.21
N PRO A 291 -3.22 -1.51 8.89
CA PRO A 291 -3.93 -2.52 9.68
C PRO A 291 -4.81 -1.89 10.75
N GLY A 292 -5.90 -2.59 11.10
CA GLY A 292 -6.76 -2.17 12.20
C GLY A 292 -6.02 -2.18 13.54
N LEU A 293 -6.20 -1.12 14.35
CA LEU A 293 -5.44 -0.95 15.57
C LEU A 293 -5.95 -1.86 16.70
N GLU A 294 -5.00 -2.46 17.41
CA GLU A 294 -5.20 -3.40 18.52
C GLU A 294 -4.91 -2.73 19.88
N PRO A 295 -5.42 -3.27 20.99
CA PRO A 295 -6.48 -4.29 21.07
C PRO A 295 -7.85 -3.70 20.66
N PRO A 296 -8.89 -4.53 20.45
CA PRO A 296 -10.22 -4.05 20.15
C PRO A 296 -10.80 -3.28 21.34
N ARG A 297 -11.45 -2.16 21.07
CA ARG A 297 -12.27 -1.49 22.10
C ARG A 297 -13.49 -2.36 22.42
N PRO A 298 -13.88 -2.51 23.70
CA PRO A 298 -15.13 -3.19 24.07
C PRO A 298 -16.36 -2.60 23.38
N GLY A 299 -17.35 -3.45 23.12
CA GLY A 299 -18.63 -3.04 22.53
C GLY A 299 -19.45 -4.22 22.02
N ASP A 300 -20.70 -3.93 21.68
CA ASP A 300 -21.66 -4.91 21.14
C ASP A 300 -21.81 -4.79 19.62
N TRP A 301 -22.38 -5.82 18.97
CA TRP A 301 -22.83 -5.71 17.59
C TRP A 301 -23.87 -4.58 17.44
N PRO A 302 -23.75 -3.69 16.43
CA PRO A 302 -24.68 -2.59 16.25
C PRO A 302 -26.11 -3.06 15.95
N LYS A 303 -27.10 -2.34 16.50
CA LYS A 303 -28.53 -2.56 16.21
C LYS A 303 -28.94 -1.91 14.88
N TRP A 304 -28.29 -2.32 13.80
CA TRP A 304 -28.65 -1.92 12.44
C TRP A 304 -29.95 -2.58 11.99
N GLN A 305 -30.55 -2.05 10.92
CA GLN A 305 -31.73 -2.63 10.29
C GLN A 305 -31.40 -3.95 9.57
N VAL A 306 -32.42 -4.75 9.29
CA VAL A 306 -32.39 -5.90 8.36
C VAL A 306 -33.30 -5.61 7.16
N PHE A 307 -33.23 -6.41 6.10
CA PHE A 307 -34.14 -6.26 4.96
C PHE A 307 -35.59 -6.60 5.33
N GLY A 308 -36.52 -5.75 4.89
CA GLY A 308 -37.96 -5.92 5.09
C GLY A 308 -38.63 -6.68 3.94
N ARG A 309 -39.88 -7.13 4.17
CA ARG A 309 -40.69 -7.86 3.16
C ARG A 309 -41.02 -7.03 1.90
N SER A 310 -40.82 -5.72 1.94
CA SER A 310 -41.05 -4.77 0.86
C SER A 310 -39.80 -4.48 0.03
N ASP A 311 -38.61 -4.90 0.49
CA ASP A 311 -37.36 -4.52 -0.14
C ASP A 311 -37.11 -5.35 -1.40
N ALA A 312 -36.62 -4.71 -2.47
CA ALA A 312 -36.27 -5.37 -3.71
C ALA A 312 -34.94 -6.13 -3.56
N VAL A 313 -35.00 -7.34 -3.00
CA VAL A 313 -33.85 -8.16 -2.65
C VAL A 313 -33.78 -9.50 -3.39
N ARG A 314 -32.61 -10.13 -3.33
CA ARG A 314 -32.32 -11.49 -3.79
C ARG A 314 -31.44 -12.21 -2.77
N THR A 315 -31.52 -13.53 -2.75
CA THR A 315 -30.47 -14.38 -2.16
C THR A 315 -29.27 -14.42 -3.09
N LEU A 316 -28.07 -14.34 -2.52
CA LEU A 316 -26.80 -14.61 -3.17
C LEU A 316 -26.19 -15.87 -2.53
N THR A 317 -25.79 -16.83 -3.37
CA THR A 317 -25.17 -18.08 -2.93
C THR A 317 -23.82 -18.28 -3.66
N PRO A 318 -22.76 -17.54 -3.31
CA PRO A 318 -21.44 -17.72 -3.91
C PRO A 318 -20.75 -19.00 -3.42
N ASP A 319 -20.20 -19.79 -4.35
CA ASP A 319 -19.59 -21.08 -4.06
C ASP A 319 -18.42 -20.98 -3.05
N GLY A 320 -18.32 -21.95 -2.14
CA GLY A 320 -17.23 -22.10 -1.18
C GLY A 320 -17.28 -21.24 0.09
N LEU A 321 -18.17 -20.22 0.15
CA LEU A 321 -18.35 -19.41 1.38
C LEU A 321 -18.88 -20.25 2.55
N GLY A 322 -19.79 -21.18 2.28
CA GLY A 322 -20.45 -22.04 3.28
C GLY A 322 -21.79 -21.49 3.80
N PHE A 323 -22.23 -20.33 3.32
CA PHE A 323 -23.52 -19.71 3.64
C PHE A 323 -24.03 -18.91 2.44
N ASP A 324 -25.34 -18.69 2.36
CA ASP A 324 -25.99 -17.70 1.49
C ASP A 324 -26.32 -16.42 2.27
N PHE A 325 -26.65 -15.33 1.57
CA PHE A 325 -27.06 -14.08 2.21
C PHE A 325 -27.97 -13.24 1.32
N VAL A 326 -28.72 -12.32 1.92
CA VAL A 326 -29.66 -11.42 1.23
C VAL A 326 -28.98 -10.09 0.89
N ALA A 327 -29.18 -9.63 -0.34
CA ALA A 327 -28.70 -8.35 -0.84
C ALA A 327 -29.72 -7.72 -1.81
N PRO A 328 -29.56 -6.44 -2.21
CA PRO A 328 -30.42 -5.82 -3.22
C PRO A 328 -30.45 -6.61 -4.54
N ALA A 329 -31.57 -6.57 -5.26
CA ALA A 329 -31.83 -7.45 -6.41
C ALA A 329 -30.85 -7.24 -7.60
N ASP A 330 -30.28 -6.03 -7.71
CA ASP A 330 -29.28 -5.63 -8.71
C ASP A 330 -27.85 -6.06 -8.36
N TRP A 331 -27.56 -6.39 -7.10
CA TRP A 331 -26.21 -6.80 -6.67
C TRP A 331 -25.74 -8.10 -7.32
N THR A 332 -24.44 -8.18 -7.58
CA THR A 332 -23.78 -9.41 -8.05
C THR A 332 -22.52 -9.69 -7.22
N CYS A 333 -22.15 -10.95 -7.09
CA CYS A 333 -20.85 -11.38 -6.59
C CYS A 333 -20.04 -11.94 -7.75
N THR A 334 -18.85 -11.39 -8.00
CA THR A 334 -17.90 -11.88 -8.99
C THR A 334 -16.69 -12.50 -8.29
N PRO A 335 -16.14 -13.65 -8.75
CA PRO A 335 -14.93 -14.22 -8.16
C PRO A 335 -13.76 -13.24 -8.23
N GLY A 336 -13.19 -12.91 -7.07
CA GLY A 336 -12.02 -12.05 -6.93
C GLY A 336 -10.70 -12.82 -6.81
N GLY A 337 -10.71 -14.11 -7.12
CA GLY A 337 -9.61 -15.05 -6.96
C GLY A 337 -9.87 -16.10 -5.87
N SER A 338 -9.13 -17.21 -5.93
CA SER A 338 -9.11 -18.25 -4.90
C SER A 338 -7.74 -18.91 -4.82
N THR A 339 -7.33 -19.25 -3.61
CA THR A 339 -6.18 -20.15 -3.32
C THR A 339 -6.72 -21.38 -2.60
N GLU A 340 -5.86 -22.34 -2.21
CA GLU A 340 -6.35 -23.51 -1.48
C GLU A 340 -7.11 -23.07 -0.21
N GLY A 341 -8.36 -23.52 -0.13
CA GLY A 341 -9.52 -22.90 0.54
C GLY A 341 -9.38 -21.51 1.19
N GLN A 342 -8.96 -20.52 0.41
CA GLN A 342 -9.49 -19.16 0.50
C GLN A 342 -10.33 -18.88 -0.74
N VAL A 343 -11.58 -18.49 -0.56
CA VAL A 343 -12.42 -17.91 -1.61
C VAL A 343 -12.57 -16.40 -1.40
N LYS A 344 -12.51 -15.63 -2.48
CA LYS A 344 -12.77 -14.19 -2.49
C LYS A 344 -13.81 -13.86 -3.54
N TYR A 345 -14.76 -13.01 -3.18
CA TYR A 345 -15.73 -12.40 -4.08
C TYR A 345 -15.69 -10.88 -3.97
N ASN A 346 -15.92 -10.19 -5.08
CA ASN A 346 -16.30 -8.79 -5.09
C ASN A 346 -17.82 -8.74 -5.25
N CYS A 347 -18.53 -8.36 -4.18
CA CYS A 347 -19.98 -8.34 -4.09
C CYS A 347 -20.50 -6.89 -4.02
N GLY A 348 -21.32 -6.49 -4.98
CA GLY A 348 -21.79 -5.10 -5.09
C GLY A 348 -22.60 -4.79 -6.34
N ALA A 349 -22.80 -3.49 -6.58
CA ALA A 349 -23.46 -2.93 -7.77
C ALA A 349 -22.85 -1.56 -8.17
N SER A 350 -23.06 -1.16 -9.43
CA SER A 350 -22.72 0.17 -9.93
C SER A 350 -23.96 1.09 -9.85
N ILE A 351 -23.83 2.23 -9.19
CA ILE A 351 -24.95 3.10 -8.77
C ILE A 351 -24.88 4.50 -9.38
N GLY A 352 -24.59 4.57 -10.68
CA GLY A 352 -24.55 5.81 -11.46
C GLY A 352 -23.16 6.14 -12.02
N ASP A 353 -22.76 7.41 -11.92
CA ASP A 353 -21.58 7.99 -12.58
C ASP A 353 -20.24 7.48 -11.99
N ASN A 354 -19.88 6.25 -12.35
CA ASN A 354 -18.69 5.52 -11.86
C ASN A 354 -18.64 5.32 -10.33
N ALA A 355 -19.79 5.43 -9.65
CA ALA A 355 -19.94 5.12 -8.24
C ALA A 355 -20.29 3.64 -8.04
N GLU A 356 -19.61 2.99 -7.09
CA GLU A 356 -19.84 1.60 -6.72
C GLU A 356 -20.24 1.47 -5.25
N ILE A 357 -21.13 0.51 -4.97
CA ILE A 357 -21.54 0.09 -3.64
C ILE A 357 -21.15 -1.38 -3.42
N GLY A 358 -20.60 -1.69 -2.25
CA GLY A 358 -20.22 -3.05 -1.86
C GLY A 358 -18.70 -3.16 -1.71
N GLY A 359 -18.14 -4.34 -2.01
CA GLY A 359 -16.70 -4.58 -1.90
C GLY A 359 -16.36 -6.05 -1.76
N GLU A 360 -15.32 -6.35 -0.99
CA GLU A 360 -14.76 -7.69 -0.87
C GLU A 360 -15.43 -8.52 0.22
N LEU A 361 -15.70 -9.77 -0.12
CA LEU A 361 -16.18 -10.82 0.77
C LEU A 361 -15.20 -12.00 0.65
N ILE A 362 -14.38 -12.21 1.68
CA ILE A 362 -13.33 -13.24 1.73
C ILE A 362 -13.68 -14.23 2.82
N VAL A 363 -13.64 -15.53 2.50
CA VAL A 363 -13.69 -16.60 3.50
C VAL A 363 -12.51 -17.52 3.30
N ARG A 364 -11.81 -17.82 4.40
CA ARG A 364 -10.64 -18.71 4.41
C ARG A 364 -10.71 -19.67 5.59
N ASN A 365 -10.12 -20.85 5.42
CA ASN A 365 -9.92 -21.74 6.57
C ASN A 365 -8.88 -21.14 7.53
N CYS A 366 -9.07 -21.42 8.81
CA CYS A 366 -8.19 -21.08 9.91
C CYS A 366 -7.95 -22.37 10.70
N PRO A 367 -7.16 -23.33 10.19
CA PRO A 367 -6.80 -24.51 10.96
C PRO A 367 -6.14 -24.07 12.29
N GLU A 368 -6.53 -24.72 13.39
CA GLU A 368 -6.05 -24.40 14.74
C GLU A 368 -6.25 -22.92 15.14
N CYS A 369 -7.46 -22.36 14.92
CA CYS A 369 -7.80 -20.94 15.13
C CYS A 369 -7.85 -20.47 16.60
N GLY A 370 -6.76 -20.67 17.34
CA GLY A 370 -6.53 -20.17 18.69
C GLY A 370 -6.48 -18.64 18.76
N GLU A 371 -6.40 -18.09 19.97
CA GLU A 371 -6.48 -16.64 20.20
C GLU A 371 -5.35 -15.87 19.49
N GLU A 372 -4.11 -16.33 19.63
CA GLU A 372 -2.94 -15.76 18.94
C GLU A 372 -3.09 -15.78 17.41
N GLN A 373 -3.60 -16.88 16.84
CA GLN A 373 -3.82 -17.01 15.40
C GLN A 373 -4.94 -16.09 14.90
N ARG A 374 -6.05 -15.96 15.64
CA ARG A 374 -7.10 -14.97 15.33
C ARG A 374 -6.54 -13.55 15.38
N ASP A 375 -5.70 -13.26 16.37
CA ASP A 375 -5.04 -11.97 16.53
C ASP A 375 -4.05 -11.65 15.40
N ALA A 376 -3.24 -12.63 14.98
CA ALA A 376 -2.33 -12.50 13.85
C ALA A 376 -3.11 -12.22 12.54
N LEU A 377 -4.23 -12.93 12.33
CA LEU A 377 -5.11 -12.72 11.18
C LEU A 377 -5.81 -11.35 11.23
N ARG A 378 -6.32 -10.89 12.39
CA ARG A 378 -6.92 -9.54 12.54
C ARG A 378 -5.91 -8.42 12.27
N LYS A 379 -4.65 -8.59 12.69
CA LYS A 379 -3.53 -7.66 12.42
C LYS A 379 -3.08 -7.65 10.95
N ALA A 380 -3.44 -8.68 10.18
CA ALA A 380 -3.12 -8.79 8.77
C ALA A 380 -4.22 -8.22 7.84
N GLU A 381 -5.38 -7.80 8.37
CA GLU A 381 -6.43 -7.17 7.56
C GLU A 381 -6.29 -5.65 7.47
N GLU A 382 -6.54 -5.14 6.26
CA GLU A 382 -6.56 -3.72 5.95
C GLU A 382 -7.85 -3.07 6.46
N ALA A 383 -7.73 -2.15 7.42
CA ALA A 383 -8.85 -1.46 8.05
C ALA A 383 -8.60 0.05 8.21
N TRP A 384 -7.80 0.65 7.32
CA TRP A 384 -7.61 2.09 7.19
C TRP A 384 -7.11 2.77 8.47
N GLY A 385 -6.32 2.04 9.27
CA GLY A 385 -5.75 2.50 10.54
C GLY A 385 -6.80 2.76 11.63
N LEU A 386 -8.03 2.27 11.46
CA LEU A 386 -9.10 2.43 12.44
C LEU A 386 -8.91 1.48 13.62
N GLN A 387 -9.21 1.94 14.84
CA GLN A 387 -9.22 1.08 16.02
C GLN A 387 -10.40 0.10 15.96
N TRP A 388 -10.10 -1.20 15.98
CA TRP A 388 -11.10 -2.25 16.07
C TRP A 388 -12.05 -2.01 17.24
N ARG A 389 -13.30 -2.41 17.07
CA ARG A 389 -14.31 -2.51 18.13
C ARG A 389 -14.84 -3.93 18.15
N SER A 390 -14.96 -4.54 19.33
CA SER A 390 -15.65 -5.82 19.47
C SER A 390 -17.12 -5.65 19.05
N GLY A 391 -17.65 -6.69 18.39
CA GLY A 391 -19.08 -6.90 18.22
C GLY A 391 -19.60 -8.14 18.98
N GLY A 392 -18.70 -8.89 19.61
CA GLY A 392 -18.94 -10.19 20.22
C GLY A 392 -17.62 -10.96 20.46
N PRO A 393 -17.68 -12.21 20.97
CA PRO A 393 -16.50 -12.98 21.36
C PRO A 393 -15.52 -13.29 20.21
N TYR A 394 -16.04 -13.45 18.99
CA TYR A 394 -15.28 -13.87 17.81
C TYR A 394 -15.45 -12.93 16.61
N VAL A 395 -15.95 -11.70 16.82
CA VAL A 395 -16.15 -10.70 15.77
C VAL A 395 -15.68 -9.32 16.21
N VAL A 396 -14.92 -8.67 15.32
CA VAL A 396 -14.53 -7.26 15.40
C VAL A 396 -15.00 -6.51 14.16
N LEU A 397 -15.24 -5.21 14.31
CA LEU A 397 -15.54 -4.32 13.19
C LEU A 397 -14.90 -2.94 13.38
N ALA A 398 -14.68 -2.27 12.26
CA ALA A 398 -14.30 -0.87 12.18
C ALA A 398 -15.11 -0.19 11.06
N GLU A 399 -15.63 1.01 11.31
CA GLU A 399 -16.37 1.79 10.32
C GLU A 399 -15.94 3.27 10.32
N THR A 400 -16.04 3.92 9.17
CA THR A 400 -15.83 5.37 9.00
C THR A 400 -16.80 5.92 7.95
N VAL A 401 -17.28 7.15 8.14
CA VAL A 401 -17.98 7.93 7.11
C VAL A 401 -17.03 8.79 6.26
N LYS A 402 -15.74 8.83 6.63
CA LYS A 402 -14.68 9.51 5.89
C LYS A 402 -13.52 8.56 5.63
N LEU A 403 -13.52 7.96 4.44
CA LEU A 403 -12.47 7.07 3.96
C LEU A 403 -11.46 7.87 3.10
N ASN A 404 -10.18 7.80 3.47
CA ASN A 404 -9.07 8.49 2.80
C ASN A 404 -9.32 10.00 2.56
N GLY A 405 -10.01 10.67 3.49
CA GLY A 405 -10.37 12.09 3.43
C GLY A 405 -11.61 12.43 2.59
N ALA A 406 -12.12 11.50 1.78
CA ALA A 406 -13.37 11.67 1.03
C ALA A 406 -14.60 11.34 1.91
N ASN A 407 -15.75 11.96 1.60
CA ASN A 407 -17.05 11.57 2.17
C ASN A 407 -17.52 10.26 1.50
N LYS A 408 -16.88 9.15 1.88
CA LYS A 408 -17.22 7.79 1.46
C LYS A 408 -17.23 6.92 2.71
N TYR A 409 -18.31 6.15 2.89
CA TYR A 409 -18.40 5.15 3.93
C TYR A 409 -17.46 3.99 3.64
N GLY A 410 -16.81 3.49 4.69
CA GLY A 410 -16.08 2.23 4.69
C GLY A 410 -16.41 1.44 5.95
N ILE A 411 -16.60 0.13 5.80
CA ILE A 411 -16.68 -0.82 6.90
C ILE A 411 -15.76 -2.01 6.64
N VAL A 412 -15.07 -2.45 7.69
CA VAL A 412 -14.40 -3.76 7.74
C VAL A 412 -14.98 -4.56 8.90
N VAL A 413 -15.32 -5.83 8.65
CA VAL A 413 -15.70 -6.81 9.67
C VAL A 413 -14.78 -8.01 9.54
N VAL A 414 -14.21 -8.45 10.66
CA VAL A 414 -13.45 -9.70 10.74
C VAL A 414 -14.13 -10.59 11.78
N ALA A 415 -14.58 -11.76 11.34
CA ALA A 415 -15.29 -12.72 12.18
C ALA A 415 -14.71 -14.13 12.07
N PHE A 416 -14.87 -14.93 13.10
CA PHE A 416 -14.42 -16.32 13.14
C PHE A 416 -15.54 -17.22 13.67
N TRP A 417 -15.74 -18.39 13.05
CA TRP A 417 -16.77 -19.35 13.44
C TRP A 417 -16.31 -20.80 13.23
N ARG A 418 -17.21 -21.73 13.52
CA ARG A 418 -17.03 -23.18 13.38
C ARG A 418 -17.85 -23.67 12.18
N SER A 419 -17.28 -24.48 11.31
CA SER A 419 -18.02 -25.21 10.28
C SER A 419 -18.90 -26.32 10.86
N GLU A 420 -18.49 -26.93 11.98
CA GLU A 420 -19.23 -27.95 12.72
C GLU A 420 -19.68 -27.43 14.11
N PRO A 421 -20.90 -27.73 14.59
CA PRO A 421 -21.45 -27.13 15.82
C PRO A 421 -20.56 -27.29 17.07
N ASP A 422 -20.05 -28.51 17.27
CA ASP A 422 -19.18 -28.91 18.38
C ASP A 422 -17.68 -28.85 18.03
N GLY A 423 -17.35 -28.35 16.84
CA GLY A 423 -15.98 -28.27 16.33
C GLY A 423 -15.12 -27.17 16.94
N ALA A 424 -13.85 -27.15 16.55
CA ALA A 424 -13.00 -25.97 16.76
C ALA A 424 -13.49 -24.79 15.90
N ILE A 425 -13.07 -23.58 16.26
CA ILE A 425 -13.13 -22.45 15.31
C ILE A 425 -12.12 -22.75 14.21
N ASP A 426 -12.59 -22.76 12.96
CA ASP A 426 -11.85 -23.24 11.78
C ASP A 426 -12.05 -22.36 10.53
N ARG A 427 -12.86 -21.30 10.62
CA ARG A 427 -13.17 -20.38 9.51
C ARG A 427 -12.95 -18.92 9.92
N GLN A 428 -12.38 -18.13 9.02
CA GLN A 428 -12.32 -16.66 9.10
C GLN A 428 -13.12 -16.04 7.95
N LEU A 429 -13.91 -15.01 8.27
CA LEU A 429 -14.54 -14.09 7.35
C LEU A 429 -13.80 -12.75 7.41
N VAL A 430 -13.53 -12.17 6.26
CA VAL A 430 -13.18 -10.76 6.11
C VAL A 430 -14.17 -10.12 5.14
N LEU A 431 -14.90 -9.13 5.62
CA LEU A 431 -15.81 -8.31 4.83
C LEU A 431 -15.26 -6.89 4.77
N ARG A 432 -15.00 -6.36 3.58
CA ARG A 432 -14.47 -5.01 3.36
C ARG A 432 -15.30 -4.27 2.33
N MET A 433 -16.25 -3.47 2.78
CA MET A 433 -17.23 -2.78 1.94
C MET A 433 -17.10 -1.26 2.01
N THR A 434 -17.44 -0.59 0.92
CA THR A 434 -17.51 0.88 0.83
C THR A 434 -18.77 1.34 0.09
N ALA A 435 -19.21 2.57 0.34
CA ALA A 435 -20.39 3.16 -0.30
C ALA A 435 -20.38 4.69 -0.22
N PRO A 436 -21.15 5.41 -1.06
CA PRO A 436 -21.55 6.78 -0.78
C PRO A 436 -22.40 6.87 0.50
N GLU A 437 -22.49 8.07 1.08
CA GLU A 437 -23.15 8.30 2.38
C GLU A 437 -24.64 7.90 2.40
N ASP A 438 -25.38 8.19 1.32
CA ASP A 438 -26.80 7.83 1.17
C ASP A 438 -27.08 6.31 1.19
N TRP A 439 -26.04 5.48 1.02
CA TRP A 439 -26.14 4.02 0.87
C TRP A 439 -25.63 3.24 2.09
N ILE A 440 -25.26 3.93 3.17
CA ILE A 440 -24.76 3.33 4.42
C ILE A 440 -25.68 2.23 4.97
N ASP A 441 -26.98 2.50 5.04
CA ASP A 441 -27.94 1.53 5.60
C ASP A 441 -28.21 0.34 4.68
N VAL A 442 -27.93 0.45 3.38
CA VAL A 442 -27.94 -0.70 2.46
C VAL A 442 -26.76 -1.62 2.75
N ILE A 443 -25.54 -1.08 2.91
CA ILE A 443 -24.37 -1.86 3.32
C ILE A 443 -24.66 -2.56 4.66
N ARG A 444 -25.15 -1.82 5.66
CA ARG A 444 -25.41 -2.37 7.01
C ARG A 444 -26.46 -3.48 7.00
N ARG A 445 -27.49 -3.41 6.16
CA ARG A 445 -28.46 -4.51 5.95
C ARG A 445 -27.81 -5.76 5.33
N VAL A 446 -26.90 -5.60 4.35
CA VAL A 446 -26.13 -6.72 3.79
C VAL A 446 -25.16 -7.32 4.83
N VAL A 447 -24.45 -6.49 5.59
CA VAL A 447 -23.53 -6.94 6.66
C VAL A 447 -24.29 -7.73 7.73
N ASN A 448 -25.46 -7.26 8.17
CA ASN A 448 -26.34 -8.03 9.05
C ASN A 448 -26.76 -9.37 8.41
N SER A 449 -27.19 -9.38 7.15
CA SER A 449 -27.62 -10.64 6.51
C SER A 449 -26.47 -11.64 6.34
N ILE A 450 -25.25 -11.19 6.07
CA ILE A 450 -24.05 -12.04 6.07
C ILE A 450 -23.81 -12.62 7.47
N ARG A 451 -23.88 -11.78 8.51
CA ARG A 451 -23.72 -12.20 9.90
C ARG A 451 -24.75 -13.24 10.35
N ASP A 452 -26.03 -12.97 10.08
CA ASP A 452 -27.13 -13.79 10.58
C ASP A 452 -27.15 -15.20 9.94
N ASN A 453 -26.66 -15.34 8.70
CA ASN A 453 -26.55 -16.65 8.01
C ASN A 453 -25.19 -17.35 8.23
N ALA A 454 -24.10 -16.61 8.48
CA ALA A 454 -22.80 -17.20 8.83
C ALA A 454 -22.65 -17.55 10.32
N GLY A 455 -23.48 -16.96 11.21
CA GLY A 455 -23.63 -17.37 12.60
C GLY A 455 -22.58 -16.84 13.59
N PHE A 456 -22.26 -15.54 13.56
CA PHE A 456 -21.26 -14.89 14.44
C PHE A 456 -21.76 -13.64 15.20
#